data_AF-A0A1V5IAH0-F1
#
_entry.id   AF-A0A1V5IAH0-F1
#
_cell.length_a   1.000
_cell.length_b   1.000
_cell.length_c   1.000
_cell.angle_alpha   90.00
_cell.angle_beta   90.00
_cell.angle_gamma   90.00
#
_symmetry.space_group_name_H-M   'P 1'
#
loop_
_entity.id
_entity.type
_entity.pdbx_description
1 polymer ?
#
loop_
_entity_poly.entity_id
_entity_poly.type
_entity_poly.pdbx_seq_one_letter_code
_entity_poly.pdbx_strand_id
1 'polypeptide(L)'
;MVSTKHIDKMECYACHSTWMPQYYGYKYVIDYSKSSVDWLRSPQLYGADGTTADYHKKFAMQPGAPTYGDYSHIRWENAPLGINGEGRVSPLVGVIQTVSTVIDKEGKTVVWNHVAQTEAGYNAIELAPLNPHTTSLKSRECVDCHTNPVAAGYGIDGGIYDAMPGEPRYADVVDAEGNNVSRFTRAQIAPIRELHGDFMRLLTLDGQQVQTIDTHWPTSTPLTQEQRDFLTRKNSCVACHRDIPKGTIPNRMLTKIAQITKLSFATPEEHSRIVHSNNLMIAWIKALGVVALIVLAGLVVWGVIEREKVIRFWKRLVAFLKTPLTP
;
A
#
# COMPACT_ATOMS: atom_id res chain seq x y z
N MET A 1 12.52 -11.53 -12.57
CA MET A 1 12.19 -12.69 -11.71
C MET A 1 11.25 -12.20 -10.63
N VAL A 2 10.01 -12.69 -10.62
CA VAL A 2 9.11 -12.55 -9.47
C VAL A 2 9.71 -13.39 -8.34
N SER A 3 9.86 -12.83 -7.14
CA SER A 3 10.39 -13.57 -5.99
C SER A 3 9.45 -14.74 -5.69
N THR A 4 10.00 -15.94 -5.43
CA THR A 4 9.24 -17.16 -5.08
C THR A 4 8.21 -16.90 -3.97
N LYS A 5 8.54 -16.04 -3.00
CA LYS A 5 7.63 -15.62 -1.93
C LYS A 5 6.32 -15.00 -2.41
N HIS A 6 6.28 -14.30 -3.55
CA HIS A 6 5.04 -13.73 -4.06
C HIS A 6 4.07 -14.84 -4.47
N ILE A 7 4.58 -15.86 -5.17
CA ILE A 7 3.77 -17.00 -5.62
C ILE A 7 3.31 -17.84 -4.42
N ASP A 8 4.18 -17.98 -3.41
CA ASP A 8 3.88 -18.84 -2.26
C ASP A 8 2.92 -18.20 -1.26
N LYS A 9 2.92 -16.87 -1.14
CA LYS A 9 2.25 -16.13 -0.04
C LYS A 9 1.16 -15.17 -0.49
N MET A 10 1.11 -14.79 -1.76
CA MET A 10 0.08 -13.90 -2.27
C MET A 10 -0.95 -14.68 -3.05
N GLU A 11 -2.13 -14.09 -3.14
CA GLU A 11 -3.13 -14.49 -4.12
C GLU A 11 -2.72 -14.02 -5.51
N CYS A 12 -3.01 -14.82 -6.54
CA CYS A 12 -2.75 -14.42 -7.92
C CYS A 12 -3.48 -13.11 -8.25
N TYR A 13 -4.73 -12.95 -7.78
CA TYR A 13 -5.51 -11.73 -7.99
C TYR A 13 -4.94 -10.51 -7.26
N ALA A 14 -4.09 -10.68 -6.23
CA ALA A 14 -3.38 -9.55 -5.62
C ALA A 14 -2.45 -8.84 -6.61
N CYS A 15 -1.89 -9.58 -7.57
CA CYS A 15 -1.05 -9.03 -8.63
C CYS A 15 -1.82 -8.77 -9.93
N HIS A 16 -2.82 -9.61 -10.23
CA HIS A 16 -3.46 -9.63 -11.55
C HIS A 16 -4.72 -8.79 -11.67
N SER A 17 -5.28 -8.31 -10.55
CA SER A 17 -6.40 -7.36 -10.58
C SER A 17 -5.88 -5.94 -10.82
N THR A 18 -6.32 -5.32 -11.91
CA THR A 18 -5.79 -4.02 -12.38
C THR A 18 -6.31 -2.82 -11.59
N TRP A 19 -7.50 -2.92 -11.03
CA TRP A 19 -8.12 -1.93 -10.13
C TRP A 19 -9.29 -2.60 -9.39
N MET A 20 -9.79 -1.98 -8.33
CA MET A 20 -11.00 -2.44 -7.65
C MET A 20 -11.83 -1.22 -7.25
N PRO A 21 -13.16 -1.22 -7.45
CA PRO A 21 -13.98 -0.14 -6.92
C PRO A 21 -13.98 -0.24 -5.40
N GLN A 22 -13.55 0.82 -4.75
CA GLN A 22 -13.52 0.96 -3.31
C GLN A 22 -14.72 1.80 -2.88
N TYR A 23 -15.60 1.23 -2.07
CA TYR A 23 -16.79 1.89 -1.54
C TYR A 23 -16.55 2.24 -0.08
N TYR A 24 -16.39 3.53 0.20
CA TYR A 24 -16.02 3.99 1.53
C TYR A 24 -17.19 4.66 2.24
N GLY A 25 -17.37 4.29 3.52
CA GLY A 25 -18.35 4.89 4.43
C GLY A 25 -19.79 4.85 3.91
N TYR A 26 -20.44 3.68 3.94
CA TYR A 26 -21.86 3.54 3.68
C TYR A 26 -22.69 4.17 4.80
N LYS A 27 -23.23 5.36 4.51
CA LYS A 27 -24.12 6.09 5.41
C LYS A 27 -25.53 5.56 5.22
N TYR A 28 -26.15 5.10 6.30
CA TYR A 28 -27.53 4.65 6.25
C TYR A 28 -28.34 5.22 7.41
N VAL A 29 -29.62 5.47 7.12
CA VAL A 29 -30.59 5.98 8.09
C VAL A 29 -31.66 4.93 8.29
N ILE A 30 -31.82 4.45 9.53
CA ILE A 30 -32.97 3.65 9.94
C ILE A 30 -33.96 4.57 10.64
N ASP A 31 -35.15 4.71 10.07
CA ASP A 31 -36.21 5.58 10.56
C ASP A 31 -37.36 4.75 11.13
N TYR A 32 -37.48 4.73 12.45
CA TYR A 32 -38.51 4.01 13.18
C TYR A 32 -39.88 4.70 13.17
N SER A 33 -40.00 5.92 12.64
CA SER A 33 -41.31 6.52 12.34
C SER A 33 -41.98 5.89 11.12
N LYS A 34 -41.24 5.08 10.35
CA LYS A 34 -41.70 4.37 9.16
C LYS A 34 -41.62 2.85 9.34
N SER A 35 -42.29 2.12 8.44
CA SER A 35 -42.24 0.66 8.36
C SER A 35 -41.60 0.18 7.06
N SER A 36 -40.98 -1.00 7.12
CA SER A 36 -40.41 -1.67 5.94
C SER A 36 -40.83 -3.14 5.89
N VAL A 37 -40.53 -3.78 4.77
CA VAL A 37 -40.74 -5.22 4.61
C VAL A 37 -39.83 -5.97 5.56
N ASP A 38 -40.40 -6.90 6.31
CA ASP A 38 -39.68 -7.92 7.04
C ASP A 38 -39.29 -9.05 6.07
N TRP A 39 -38.08 -8.96 5.54
CA TRP A 39 -37.54 -9.93 4.59
C TRP A 39 -37.24 -11.30 5.21
N LEU A 40 -37.23 -11.43 6.54
CA LEU A 40 -37.01 -12.71 7.23
C LEU A 40 -38.34 -13.43 7.51
N ARG A 41 -39.39 -12.68 7.86
CA ARG A 41 -40.72 -13.22 8.10
C ARG A 41 -41.53 -13.42 6.82
N SER A 42 -41.35 -12.56 5.81
CA SER A 42 -42.11 -12.66 4.56
C SER A 42 -41.98 -14.01 3.84
N PRO A 43 -40.78 -14.64 3.75
CA PRO A 43 -40.65 -15.98 3.16
C PRO A 43 -41.37 -17.09 3.92
N GLN A 44 -41.72 -16.86 5.20
CA GLN A 44 -42.45 -17.81 6.03
C GLN A 44 -43.98 -17.72 5.83
N LEU A 45 -44.44 -16.72 5.08
CA LEU A 45 -45.85 -16.57 4.73
C LEU A 45 -46.14 -17.29 3.43
N TYR A 46 -47.01 -18.29 3.49
CA TYR A 46 -47.49 -19.03 2.33
C TYR A 46 -49.02 -19.12 2.33
N GLY A 47 -49.60 -19.05 1.14
CA GLY A 47 -51.04 -19.23 0.92
C GLY A 47 -51.47 -20.69 1.06
N ALA A 48 -52.78 -20.92 1.11
CA ALA A 48 -53.34 -22.27 1.08
C ALA A 48 -53.04 -23.00 -0.26
N ASP A 49 -52.72 -22.25 -1.31
CA ASP A 49 -52.26 -22.73 -2.61
C ASP A 49 -50.75 -23.02 -2.66
N GLY A 50 -50.03 -22.83 -1.56
CA GLY A 50 -48.59 -23.06 -1.44
C GLY A 50 -47.71 -21.94 -2.01
N THR A 51 -48.28 -20.82 -2.47
CA THR A 51 -47.50 -19.70 -3.01
C THR A 51 -46.97 -18.77 -1.91
N THR A 52 -45.85 -18.09 -2.13
CA THR A 52 -45.17 -17.25 -1.12
C THR A 52 -45.73 -15.83 -1.07
N ALA A 53 -45.39 -15.07 -0.01
CA ALA A 53 -45.68 -13.64 0.10
C ALA A 53 -45.27 -12.82 -1.14
N ASP A 54 -44.18 -13.17 -1.81
CA ASP A 54 -43.70 -12.44 -3.00
C ASP A 54 -44.62 -12.62 -4.20
N TYR A 55 -45.20 -13.81 -4.38
CA TYR A 55 -46.16 -14.09 -5.45
C TYR A 55 -47.40 -13.19 -5.33
N HIS A 56 -47.90 -13.02 -4.10
CA HIS A 56 -49.07 -12.18 -3.83
C HIS A 56 -48.76 -10.73 -3.48
N LYS A 57 -47.47 -10.35 -3.40
CA LYS A 57 -47.02 -9.04 -2.90
C LYS A 57 -47.61 -8.67 -1.52
N LYS A 58 -47.81 -9.68 -0.66
CA LYS A 58 -48.34 -9.56 0.71
C LYS A 58 -47.25 -9.85 1.72
N PHE A 59 -46.36 -8.89 1.89
CA PHE A 59 -45.20 -9.01 2.76
C PHE A 59 -45.55 -8.81 4.23
N ALA A 60 -44.79 -9.46 5.11
CA ALA A 60 -44.76 -9.08 6.52
C ALA A 60 -44.09 -7.71 6.64
N MET A 61 -44.57 -6.88 7.57
CA MET A 61 -44.03 -5.55 7.83
C MET A 61 -43.37 -5.51 9.21
N GLN A 62 -42.32 -4.70 9.34
CA GLN A 62 -41.59 -4.44 10.57
C GLN A 62 -41.41 -2.93 10.80
N PRO A 63 -41.33 -2.47 12.06
CA PRO A 63 -41.00 -1.08 12.36
C PRO A 63 -39.54 -0.79 12.03
N GLY A 64 -39.26 0.44 11.59
CA GLY A 64 -37.95 0.82 11.08
C GLY A 64 -37.90 0.64 9.57
N ALA A 65 -37.57 1.71 8.84
CA ALA A 65 -37.31 1.64 7.42
C ALA A 65 -35.96 2.26 7.07
N PRO A 66 -35.16 1.64 6.18
CA PRO A 66 -34.05 2.32 5.56
C PRO A 66 -34.59 3.46 4.71
N THR A 67 -34.35 4.70 5.12
CA THR A 67 -34.86 5.90 4.42
C THR A 67 -33.81 6.62 3.61
N TYR A 68 -32.54 6.31 3.86
CA TYR A 68 -31.40 6.82 3.13
C TYR A 68 -30.27 5.80 3.19
N GLY A 69 -29.50 5.71 2.11
CA GLY A 69 -28.37 4.81 1.96
C GLY A 69 -27.50 5.30 0.81
N ASP A 70 -26.29 5.77 1.11
CA ASP A 70 -25.32 6.15 0.10
C ASP A 70 -23.87 6.05 0.62
N TYR A 71 -22.92 5.94 -0.30
CA TYR A 71 -21.51 5.93 0.02
C TYR A 71 -20.97 7.35 0.22
N SER A 72 -20.01 7.49 1.13
CA SER A 72 -19.31 8.76 1.32
C SER A 72 -18.52 9.12 0.07
N HIS A 73 -17.87 8.13 -0.53
CA HIS A 73 -17.22 8.24 -1.84
C HIS A 73 -16.90 6.86 -2.39
N ILE A 74 -16.68 6.82 -3.71
CA ILE A 74 -16.24 5.64 -4.44
C ILE A 74 -14.96 6.00 -5.18
N ARG A 75 -13.94 5.14 -5.12
CA ARG A 75 -12.67 5.32 -5.84
C ARG A 75 -12.32 4.11 -6.69
N TRP A 76 -11.72 4.35 -7.85
CA TRP A 76 -11.12 3.32 -8.71
C TRP A 76 -9.62 3.37 -8.50
N GLU A 77 -9.11 2.57 -7.57
CA GLU A 77 -7.74 2.70 -7.10
C GLU A 77 -7.07 1.35 -6.80
N ASN A 78 -5.77 1.43 -6.53
CA ASN A 78 -5.00 0.31 -6.02
C ASN A 78 -5.44 0.01 -4.58
N ALA A 79 -6.06 -1.16 -4.42
CA ALA A 79 -6.59 -1.59 -3.15
C ALA A 79 -5.52 -1.72 -2.04
N PRO A 80 -5.88 -1.42 -0.78
CA PRO A 80 -5.08 -1.85 0.37
C PRO A 80 -4.90 -3.38 0.36
N LEU A 81 -3.79 -3.85 0.92
CA LEU A 81 -3.52 -5.28 1.04
C LEU A 81 -3.63 -5.72 2.50
N GLY A 82 -4.08 -6.95 2.70
CA GLY A 82 -4.07 -7.62 3.99
C GLY A 82 -4.03 -9.12 3.83
N ILE A 83 -4.21 -9.83 4.93
CA ILE A 83 -4.23 -11.29 4.96
C ILE A 83 -5.68 -11.76 4.95
N ASN A 84 -6.00 -12.71 4.07
CA ASN A 84 -7.31 -13.35 4.00
C ASN A 84 -7.43 -14.55 4.95
N GLY A 85 -8.63 -15.16 4.98
CA GLY A 85 -8.91 -16.36 5.78
C GLY A 85 -7.96 -17.54 5.54
N GLU A 86 -7.35 -17.64 4.35
CA GLU A 86 -6.39 -18.69 3.99
C GLU A 86 -4.93 -18.34 4.34
N GLY A 87 -4.69 -17.18 4.96
CA GLY A 87 -3.36 -16.73 5.33
C GLY A 87 -2.54 -16.15 4.16
N ARG A 88 -3.18 -15.80 3.05
CA ARG A 88 -2.54 -15.23 1.85
C ARG A 88 -2.77 -13.73 1.77
N VAL A 89 -1.82 -13.03 1.14
CA VAL A 89 -1.95 -11.60 0.86
C VAL A 89 -2.98 -11.37 -0.24
N SER A 90 -4.02 -10.59 0.05
CA SER A 90 -5.14 -10.30 -0.84
C SER A 90 -5.44 -8.81 -0.90
N PRO A 91 -5.99 -8.31 -2.03
CA PRO A 91 -6.65 -7.02 -2.07
C PRO A 91 -7.82 -6.98 -1.10
N LEU A 92 -7.95 -5.86 -0.40
CA LEU A 92 -9.06 -5.58 0.49
C LEU A 92 -9.97 -4.50 -0.12
N VAL A 93 -11.26 -4.61 0.13
CA VAL A 93 -12.27 -3.68 -0.36
C VAL A 93 -13.15 -3.17 0.77
N GLY A 94 -13.42 -1.86 0.77
CA GLY A 94 -14.56 -1.32 1.50
C GLY A 94 -15.80 -1.60 0.67
N VAL A 95 -16.72 -2.43 1.18
CA VAL A 95 -18.06 -2.56 0.57
C VAL A 95 -19.05 -1.85 1.46
N ILE A 96 -19.45 -2.41 2.60
CA ILE A 96 -20.46 -1.80 3.48
C ILE A 96 -19.81 -1.36 4.79
N GLN A 97 -19.00 -0.30 4.71
CA GLN A 97 -18.44 0.35 5.90
C GLN A 97 -19.51 1.19 6.58
N THR A 98 -20.20 0.60 7.54
CA THR A 98 -21.41 1.15 8.14
C THR A 98 -21.17 2.43 8.96
N VAL A 99 -21.86 3.49 8.58
CA VAL A 99 -21.99 4.75 9.34
C VAL A 99 -23.48 4.96 9.60
N SER A 100 -23.92 4.79 10.84
CA SER A 100 -25.34 4.66 11.16
C SER A 100 -25.95 5.96 11.69
N THR A 101 -27.18 6.20 11.27
CA THR A 101 -28.07 7.21 11.87
C THR A 101 -29.39 6.55 12.19
N VAL A 102 -29.93 6.81 13.38
CA VAL A 102 -31.20 6.23 13.83
C VAL A 102 -32.15 7.36 14.19
N ILE A 103 -33.33 7.34 13.59
CA ILE A 103 -34.46 8.21 13.92
C ILE A 103 -35.46 7.35 14.68
N ASP A 104 -35.87 7.81 15.87
CA ASP A 104 -36.85 7.12 16.70
C ASP A 104 -38.28 7.22 16.14
N LYS A 105 -39.24 6.66 16.88
CA LYS A 105 -40.65 6.62 16.44
C LYS A 105 -41.29 8.00 16.43
N GLU A 106 -40.76 8.93 17.21
CA GLU A 106 -41.19 10.32 17.34
C GLU A 106 -40.55 11.23 16.27
N GLY A 107 -39.66 10.69 15.42
CA GLY A 107 -38.98 11.44 14.37
C GLY A 107 -37.72 12.17 14.84
N LYS A 108 -37.23 11.88 16.05
CA LYS A 108 -36.01 12.48 16.61
C LYS A 108 -34.79 11.62 16.29
N THR A 109 -33.71 12.27 15.86
CA THR A 109 -32.40 11.62 15.70
C THR A 109 -31.82 11.23 17.06
N VAL A 110 -31.67 9.93 17.30
CA VAL A 110 -31.11 9.36 18.55
C VAL A 110 -29.69 8.82 18.38
N VAL A 111 -29.29 8.52 17.14
CA VAL A 111 -27.93 8.18 16.75
C VAL A 111 -27.60 8.97 15.49
N TRP A 112 -26.41 9.57 15.43
CA TRP A 112 -25.99 10.40 14.31
C TRP A 112 -24.58 10.03 13.88
N ASN A 113 -24.40 9.67 12.60
CA ASN A 113 -23.10 9.35 11.98
C ASN A 113 -22.20 8.46 12.87
N HIS A 114 -22.76 7.42 13.45
CA HIS A 114 -22.05 6.60 14.41
C HIS A 114 -21.32 5.44 13.73
N VAL A 115 -20.08 5.20 14.16
CA VAL A 115 -19.30 4.00 13.79
C VAL A 115 -19.12 3.14 15.04
N ALA A 116 -19.55 1.87 14.95
CA ALA A 116 -19.36 0.91 16.01
C ALA A 116 -17.88 0.58 16.24
N GLN A 117 -17.53 0.21 17.46
CA GLN A 117 -16.19 -0.20 17.87
C GLN A 117 -16.18 -1.69 18.20
N THR A 118 -15.05 -2.36 17.93
CA THR A 118 -14.81 -3.73 18.41
C THR A 118 -14.47 -3.72 19.89
N GLU A 119 -14.50 -4.90 20.53
CA GLU A 119 -14.05 -5.04 21.92
C GLU A 119 -12.59 -4.60 22.13
N ALA A 120 -11.77 -4.71 21.08
CA ALA A 120 -10.37 -4.30 21.08
C ALA A 120 -10.18 -2.77 20.90
N GLY A 121 -11.26 -2.00 20.69
CA GLY A 121 -11.24 -0.54 20.65
C GLY A 121 -10.90 0.10 19.31
N TYR A 122 -10.96 -0.66 18.22
CA TYR A 122 -10.85 -0.14 16.85
C TYR A 122 -12.18 -0.24 16.10
N ASN A 123 -12.33 0.50 14.99
CA ASN A 123 -13.63 0.60 14.34
C ASN A 123 -14.07 -0.73 13.72
N ALA A 124 -15.34 -1.07 13.92
CA ALA A 124 -15.99 -2.28 13.41
C ALA A 124 -16.45 -2.17 11.94
N ILE A 125 -16.13 -1.07 11.25
CA ILE A 125 -16.23 -1.03 9.79
C ILE A 125 -15.05 -1.82 9.20
N GLU A 126 -15.31 -2.61 8.16
CA GLU A 126 -14.31 -3.55 7.67
C GLU A 126 -13.86 -3.28 6.24
N LEU A 127 -12.61 -3.64 5.96
CA LEU A 127 -12.17 -3.96 4.60
C LEU A 127 -12.10 -5.47 4.48
N ALA A 128 -12.77 -6.02 3.47
CA ALA A 128 -12.84 -7.47 3.27
C ALA A 128 -11.94 -7.91 2.12
N PRO A 129 -11.27 -9.07 2.20
CA PRO A 129 -10.61 -9.68 1.05
C PRO A 129 -11.58 -9.89 -0.10
N LEU A 130 -11.19 -9.48 -1.31
CA LEU A 130 -12.00 -9.68 -2.51
C LEU A 130 -11.14 -10.06 -3.70
N ASN A 131 -11.64 -11.00 -4.51
CA ASN A 131 -11.17 -11.26 -5.85
C ASN A 131 -12.04 -10.48 -6.86
N PRO A 132 -11.57 -9.34 -7.40
CA PRO A 132 -12.38 -8.53 -8.30
C PRO A 132 -12.40 -9.10 -9.72
N HIS A 133 -13.45 -8.75 -10.47
CA HIS A 133 -13.65 -9.11 -11.88
C HIS A 133 -12.69 -8.41 -12.86
N THR A 134 -11.70 -7.67 -12.35
CA THR A 134 -10.70 -6.89 -13.10
C THR A 134 -9.38 -7.64 -13.27
N THR A 135 -9.39 -8.95 -13.01
CA THR A 135 -8.23 -9.84 -13.14
C THR A 135 -7.86 -10.00 -14.61
N SER A 136 -6.60 -9.71 -14.94
CA SER A 136 -6.07 -9.71 -16.30
C SER A 136 -4.74 -10.44 -16.41
N LEU A 137 -4.32 -10.76 -17.63
CA LEU A 137 -3.02 -11.38 -17.89
C LEU A 137 -1.86 -10.48 -17.42
N LYS A 138 -1.98 -9.17 -17.59
CA LYS A 138 -0.95 -8.22 -17.14
C LYS A 138 -1.11 -7.99 -15.64
N SER A 139 -0.03 -8.17 -14.89
CA SER A 139 -0.01 -7.78 -13.48
C SER A 139 0.04 -6.26 -13.34
N ARG A 140 -0.36 -5.77 -12.17
CA ARG A 140 -0.05 -4.41 -11.71
C ARG A 140 1.45 -4.18 -11.66
N GLU A 141 1.85 -2.91 -11.70
CA GLU A 141 3.25 -2.52 -11.66
C GLU A 141 3.80 -2.65 -10.23
N CYS A 142 5.11 -2.85 -10.07
CA CYS A 142 5.71 -3.06 -8.75
C CYS A 142 5.43 -1.90 -7.78
N VAL A 143 5.34 -0.67 -8.32
CA VAL A 143 5.12 0.58 -7.59
C VAL A 143 3.70 0.68 -7.01
N ASP A 144 2.74 -0.05 -7.57
CA ASP A 144 1.36 -0.08 -7.09
C ASP A 144 1.24 -0.65 -5.68
N CYS A 145 2.25 -1.44 -5.25
CA CYS A 145 2.35 -2.03 -3.93
C CYS A 145 3.58 -1.51 -3.14
N HIS A 146 4.77 -1.52 -3.74
CA HIS A 146 6.02 -1.25 -3.00
C HIS A 146 6.29 0.23 -2.68
N THR A 147 5.59 1.15 -3.34
CA THR A 147 5.69 2.61 -3.08
C THR A 147 4.34 3.21 -2.74
N ASN A 148 3.37 2.38 -2.35
CA ASN A 148 2.00 2.80 -2.10
C ASN A 148 1.65 2.62 -0.61
N PRO A 149 1.46 3.71 0.16
CA PRO A 149 1.08 3.62 1.56
C PRO A 149 -0.30 2.98 1.77
N VAL A 150 -1.21 3.10 0.79
CA VAL A 150 -2.53 2.45 0.82
C VAL A 150 -2.36 0.94 0.80
N ALA A 151 -1.51 0.40 -0.08
CA ALA A 151 -1.21 -1.03 -0.15
C ALA A 151 -0.64 -1.58 1.17
N ALA A 152 0.09 -0.75 1.93
CA ALA A 152 0.62 -1.09 3.24
C ALA A 152 -0.39 -0.93 4.40
N GLY A 153 -1.59 -0.41 4.11
CA GLY A 153 -2.68 -0.21 5.08
C GLY A 153 -2.64 1.11 5.83
N TYR A 154 -1.79 2.08 5.43
CA TYR A 154 -1.65 3.36 6.14
C TYR A 154 -2.67 4.44 5.70
N GLY A 155 -3.55 4.14 4.74
CA GLY A 155 -4.44 5.13 4.12
C GLY A 155 -3.72 6.02 3.09
N ILE A 156 -4.47 6.94 2.46
CA ILE A 156 -3.92 7.85 1.45
C ILE A 156 -3.00 8.85 2.15
N ASP A 157 -1.78 8.99 1.62
CA ASP A 157 -0.74 9.85 2.18
C ASP A 157 -0.49 9.63 3.68
N GLY A 158 -0.68 8.39 4.15
CA GLY A 158 -0.53 8.04 5.57
C GLY A 158 -1.72 8.45 6.46
N GLY A 159 -2.86 8.78 5.85
CA GLY A 159 -4.09 9.18 6.53
C GLY A 159 -4.15 10.67 6.88
N ILE A 160 -3.36 11.52 6.21
CA ILE A 160 -3.23 12.95 6.53
C ILE A 160 -4.45 13.76 6.08
N TYR A 161 -4.95 13.52 4.87
CA TYR A 161 -5.96 14.39 4.25
C TYR A 161 -7.32 14.35 4.96
N ASP A 162 -7.68 13.22 5.58
CA ASP A 162 -8.90 13.04 6.37
C ASP A 162 -8.56 12.66 7.82
N ALA A 163 -7.46 13.17 8.38
CA ALA A 163 -6.98 12.77 9.71
C ALA A 163 -7.95 13.05 10.87
N MET A 164 -8.90 13.97 10.68
CA MET A 164 -9.83 14.42 11.73
C MET A 164 -11.29 14.32 11.25
N PRO A 165 -11.80 13.10 11.02
CA PRO A 165 -13.18 12.90 10.55
C PRO A 165 -14.23 13.29 11.59
N GLY A 166 -13.83 13.38 12.87
CA GLY A 166 -14.68 13.82 13.97
C GLY A 166 -14.96 15.33 13.98
N GLU A 167 -14.34 16.09 13.10
CA GLU A 167 -14.54 17.53 12.97
C GLU A 167 -15.41 17.86 11.76
N PRO A 168 -16.41 18.76 11.89
CA PRO A 168 -17.15 19.26 10.75
C PRO A 168 -16.22 20.04 9.80
N ARG A 169 -16.44 19.92 8.49
CA ARG A 169 -15.78 20.75 7.48
C ARG A 169 -16.74 21.77 6.90
N TYR A 170 -16.24 22.98 6.71
CA TYR A 170 -16.95 24.12 6.16
C TYR A 170 -16.24 24.58 4.88
N ALA A 171 -16.99 25.16 3.95
CA ALA A 171 -16.44 25.75 2.71
C ALA A 171 -16.67 27.28 2.68
N ASP A 172 -16.91 27.86 3.85
CA ASP A 172 -17.17 29.29 4.03
C ASP A 172 -15.87 30.10 3.93
N VAL A 173 -16.00 31.38 3.59
CA VAL A 173 -14.90 32.35 3.73
C VAL A 173 -14.61 32.54 5.22
N VAL A 174 -13.33 32.49 5.60
CA VAL A 174 -12.86 32.70 6.97
C VAL A 174 -12.20 34.08 7.13
N ASP A 175 -12.26 34.63 8.35
CA ASP A 175 -11.52 35.84 8.73
C ASP A 175 -10.02 35.53 9.02
N ALA A 176 -9.27 36.54 9.46
CA ALA A 176 -7.84 36.39 9.76
C ALA A 176 -7.58 35.48 10.98
N GLU A 177 -8.60 35.29 11.82
CA GLU A 177 -8.59 34.46 13.01
C GLU A 177 -9.08 33.02 12.74
N GLY A 178 -9.55 32.75 11.52
CA GLY A 178 -10.03 31.44 11.08
C GLY A 178 -11.50 31.15 11.36
N ASN A 179 -12.30 32.16 11.74
CA ASN A 179 -13.73 32.01 11.96
C ASN A 179 -14.51 32.20 10.66
N ASN A 180 -15.60 31.44 10.49
CA ASN A 180 -16.49 31.61 9.35
C ASN A 180 -17.17 32.99 9.39
N VAL A 181 -17.08 33.73 8.27
CA VAL A 181 -17.62 35.10 8.15
C VAL A 181 -19.16 35.09 7.97
N SER A 182 -19.70 34.01 7.41
CA SER A 182 -21.13 33.90 7.10
C SER A 182 -21.98 33.62 8.34
N ARG A 183 -23.14 34.28 8.45
CA ARG A 183 -24.16 33.95 9.47
C ARG A 183 -24.99 32.71 9.10
N PHE A 184 -24.85 32.22 7.88
CA PHE A 184 -25.58 31.07 7.35
C PHE A 184 -24.68 29.84 7.15
N THR A 185 -23.54 29.82 7.83
CA THR A 185 -22.60 28.70 7.80
C THR A 185 -23.28 27.37 8.05
N ARG A 186 -22.98 26.40 7.19
CA ARG A 186 -23.43 25.01 7.32
C ARG A 186 -22.25 24.08 7.07
N ALA A 187 -22.15 23.04 7.90
CA ALA A 187 -21.17 21.99 7.68
C ALA A 187 -21.45 21.34 6.32
N GLN A 188 -20.43 21.31 5.46
CA GLN A 188 -20.46 20.62 4.17
C GLN A 188 -20.19 19.12 4.37
N ILE A 189 -19.29 18.80 5.31
CA ILE A 189 -19.03 17.43 5.75
C ILE A 189 -19.36 17.39 7.23
N ALA A 190 -20.41 16.64 7.56
CA ALA A 190 -20.78 16.38 8.95
C ALA A 190 -19.75 15.45 9.62
N PRO A 191 -19.48 15.63 10.92
CA PRO A 191 -18.49 14.83 11.62
C PRO A 191 -18.95 13.37 11.75
N ILE A 192 -17.97 12.47 11.80
CA ILE A 192 -18.08 11.06 12.18
C ILE A 192 -17.10 10.87 13.33
N ARG A 193 -17.58 11.05 14.57
CA ARG A 193 -16.72 11.24 15.74
C ARG A 193 -15.87 10.02 16.07
N GLU A 194 -16.42 8.84 15.80
CA GLU A 194 -15.80 7.56 16.08
C GLU A 194 -14.95 7.05 14.92
N LEU A 195 -14.86 7.77 13.79
CA LEU A 195 -14.00 7.36 12.68
C LEU A 195 -12.52 7.61 12.99
N HIS A 196 -11.66 6.62 12.73
CA HIS A 196 -10.21 6.75 12.91
C HIS A 196 -9.56 7.31 11.64
N GLY A 197 -9.31 8.61 11.56
CA GLY A 197 -8.76 9.18 10.32
C GLY A 197 -9.65 8.89 9.09
N ASP A 198 -9.12 8.21 8.07
CA ASP A 198 -9.87 7.88 6.85
C ASP A 198 -10.41 6.44 6.83
N PHE A 199 -11.43 6.22 6.00
CA PHE A 199 -12.11 4.92 5.83
C PHE A 199 -11.23 3.78 5.30
N MET A 200 -10.05 4.08 4.77
CA MET A 200 -9.17 3.12 4.08
C MET A 200 -8.02 2.70 5.00
N ARG A 201 -7.81 3.43 6.08
CA ARG A 201 -6.69 3.26 6.99
C ARG A 201 -6.91 2.04 7.86
N LEU A 202 -6.08 1.03 7.69
CA LEU A 202 -6.09 -0.17 8.54
C LEU A 202 -5.19 0.03 9.77
N LEU A 203 -4.14 0.81 9.60
CA LEU A 203 -3.04 0.94 10.54
C LEU A 203 -2.62 2.40 10.71
N THR A 204 -2.24 2.77 11.93
CA THR A 204 -1.46 3.98 12.18
C THR A 204 -0.04 3.87 11.61
N LEU A 205 0.70 4.97 11.54
CA LEU A 205 2.07 4.97 11.02
C LEU A 205 3.06 4.19 11.92
N ASP A 206 2.75 4.08 13.22
CA ASP A 206 3.42 3.25 14.22
C ASP A 206 2.93 1.79 14.21
N GLY A 207 1.94 1.46 13.38
CA GLY A 207 1.52 0.08 13.13
C GLY A 207 0.42 -0.45 14.03
N GLN A 208 -0.28 0.42 14.79
CA GLN A 208 -1.47 0.03 15.55
C GLN A 208 -2.66 -0.14 14.61
N GLN A 209 -3.41 -1.22 14.78
CA GLN A 209 -4.62 -1.46 14.01
C GLN A 209 -5.73 -0.52 14.47
N VAL A 210 -6.42 0.08 13.50
CA VAL A 210 -7.49 1.07 13.74
C VAL A 210 -8.80 0.72 13.03
N GLN A 211 -8.75 -0.24 12.10
CA GLN A 211 -9.92 -0.77 11.41
C GLN A 211 -9.94 -2.29 11.41
N THR A 212 -11.14 -2.85 11.38
CA THR A 212 -11.35 -4.27 11.17
C THR A 212 -10.98 -4.71 9.75
N ILE A 213 -10.45 -5.92 9.63
CA ILE A 213 -10.34 -6.65 8.36
C ILE A 213 -11.11 -7.93 8.55
N ASP A 214 -12.16 -8.11 7.74
CA ASP A 214 -12.96 -9.32 7.61
C ASP A 214 -13.15 -10.13 8.91
N THR A 215 -14.27 -9.87 9.58
CA THR A 215 -14.60 -10.54 10.85
C THR A 215 -14.97 -12.02 10.71
N HIS A 216 -15.12 -12.56 9.50
CA HIS A 216 -15.58 -13.93 9.31
C HIS A 216 -14.49 -14.97 9.59
N TRP A 217 -13.21 -14.59 9.47
CA TRP A 217 -12.09 -15.52 9.60
C TRP A 217 -11.06 -15.04 10.64
N PRO A 218 -10.69 -15.88 11.63
CA PRO A 218 -9.72 -15.50 12.67
C PRO A 218 -8.32 -15.13 12.17
N THR A 219 -7.97 -15.59 10.97
CA THR A 219 -6.69 -15.37 10.30
C THR A 219 -6.65 -14.08 9.50
N SER A 220 -7.80 -13.44 9.24
CA SER A 220 -7.88 -12.18 8.51
C SER A 220 -7.31 -11.04 9.37
N THR A 221 -6.27 -10.37 8.86
CA THR A 221 -5.51 -9.39 9.64
C THR A 221 -4.76 -8.41 8.73
N PRO A 222 -4.34 -7.22 9.22
CA PRO A 222 -3.51 -6.35 8.40
C PRO A 222 -2.17 -7.04 8.10
N LEU A 223 -1.47 -6.60 7.06
CA LEU A 223 -0.09 -7.05 6.83
C LEU A 223 0.72 -6.86 8.12
N THR A 224 1.52 -7.84 8.52
CA THR A 224 2.37 -7.74 9.71
C THR A 224 3.44 -6.65 9.53
N GLN A 225 4.06 -6.18 10.64
CA GLN A 225 5.14 -5.20 10.54
C GLN A 225 6.27 -5.68 9.61
N GLU A 226 6.69 -6.94 9.74
CA GLU A 226 7.72 -7.54 8.88
C GLU A 226 7.31 -7.50 7.39
N GLN A 227 6.06 -7.87 7.07
CA GLN A 227 5.54 -7.81 5.71
C GLN A 227 5.52 -6.37 5.17
N ARG A 228 5.12 -5.39 5.99
CA ARG A 228 5.11 -3.96 5.62
C ARG A 228 6.53 -3.41 5.43
N ASP A 229 7.50 -3.88 6.20
CA ASP A 229 8.90 -3.48 6.05
C ASP A 229 9.49 -3.99 4.72
N PHE A 230 9.18 -5.23 4.34
CA PHE A 230 9.51 -5.77 3.02
C PHE A 230 8.79 -5.05 1.88
N LEU A 231 7.51 -4.71 2.09
CA LEU A 231 6.67 -4.05 1.10
C LEU A 231 7.16 -2.62 0.83
N THR A 232 7.18 -1.78 1.85
CA THR A 232 7.45 -0.34 1.71
C THR A 232 8.92 -0.03 1.48
N ARG A 233 9.81 -0.97 1.82
CA ARG A 233 11.26 -0.81 1.82
C ARG A 233 11.67 0.58 2.34
N LYS A 234 11.03 1.06 3.42
CA LYS A 234 11.09 2.43 3.96
C LYS A 234 12.51 3.01 4.11
N ASN A 235 13.54 2.15 4.11
CA ASN A 235 14.95 2.52 4.24
C ASN A 235 15.82 2.22 2.99
N SER A 236 15.24 1.94 1.83
CA SER A 236 16.01 1.69 0.59
C SER A 236 16.83 2.90 0.16
N CYS A 237 16.26 4.10 0.32
CA CYS A 237 16.97 5.34 0.05
C CYS A 237 18.18 5.49 0.98
N VAL A 238 18.05 5.10 2.25
CA VAL A 238 19.14 5.13 3.23
C VAL A 238 20.26 4.15 2.86
N ALA A 239 19.98 3.02 2.22
CA ALA A 239 21.04 2.10 1.79
C ALA A 239 22.05 2.76 0.83
N CYS A 240 21.56 3.64 -0.06
CA CYS A 240 22.42 4.39 -0.98
C CYS A 240 22.92 5.72 -0.38
N HIS A 241 22.14 6.36 0.50
CA HIS A 241 22.47 7.68 1.06
C HIS A 241 23.14 7.65 2.44
N ARG A 242 23.31 6.48 3.07
CA ARG A 242 23.92 6.34 4.42
C ARG A 242 25.23 7.10 4.56
N ASP A 243 26.06 7.04 3.52
CA ASP A 243 27.42 7.60 3.50
C ASP A 243 27.58 8.78 2.55
N ILE A 244 26.48 9.35 2.03
CA ILE A 244 26.47 10.51 1.13
C ILE A 244 25.82 11.69 1.87
N PRO A 245 26.40 12.91 1.85
CA PRO A 245 27.56 13.31 1.08
C PRO A 245 28.93 13.16 1.79
N LYS A 246 28.95 12.96 3.10
CA LYS A 246 30.16 13.16 3.93
C LYS A 246 30.88 11.89 4.37
N GLY A 247 30.43 10.70 3.96
CA GLY A 247 30.96 9.42 4.45
C GLY A 247 32.39 9.11 3.96
N THR A 248 32.51 8.04 3.16
CA THR A 248 33.83 7.57 2.70
C THR A 248 34.56 8.63 1.85
N ILE A 249 35.89 8.51 1.74
CA ILE A 249 36.71 9.42 0.90
C ILE A 249 36.18 9.46 -0.55
N PRO A 250 35.86 8.32 -1.22
CA PRO A 250 35.27 8.33 -2.55
C PRO A 250 33.95 9.11 -2.63
N ASN A 251 33.05 8.94 -1.65
CA ASN A 251 31.77 9.66 -1.64
C ASN A 251 31.97 11.18 -1.51
N ARG A 252 32.94 11.61 -0.70
CA ARG A 252 33.32 13.03 -0.56
C ARG A 252 33.91 13.60 -1.85
N MET A 253 34.74 12.83 -2.55
CA MET A 253 35.30 13.24 -3.85
C MET A 253 34.19 13.38 -4.91
N LEU A 254 33.31 12.39 -5.02
CA LEU A 254 32.17 12.43 -5.95
C LEU A 254 31.24 13.61 -5.65
N THR A 255 30.98 13.91 -4.37
CA THR A 255 30.18 15.07 -3.98
C THR A 255 30.84 16.38 -4.40
N LYS A 256 32.16 16.55 -4.17
CA LYS A 256 32.88 17.74 -4.61
C LYS A 256 32.87 17.88 -6.13
N ILE A 257 33.05 16.79 -6.87
CA ILE A 257 32.99 16.81 -8.34
C ILE A 257 31.61 17.27 -8.79
N ALA A 258 30.54 16.69 -8.25
CA ALA A 258 29.17 17.08 -8.58
C ALA A 258 28.88 18.56 -8.28
N GLN A 259 29.40 19.09 -7.17
CA GLN A 259 29.29 20.51 -6.82
C GLN A 259 30.04 21.42 -7.81
N ILE A 260 31.25 21.04 -8.21
CA ILE A 260 32.08 21.80 -9.16
C ILE A 260 31.45 21.78 -10.56
N THR A 261 30.92 20.63 -10.98
CA THR A 261 30.30 20.46 -12.30
C THR A 261 28.85 20.91 -12.36
N LYS A 262 28.28 21.39 -11.24
CA LYS A 262 26.87 21.78 -11.10
C LYS A 262 25.89 20.67 -11.55
N LEU A 263 26.27 19.42 -11.33
CA LEU A 263 25.39 18.29 -11.62
C LEU A 263 24.31 18.22 -10.54
N SER A 264 23.07 18.57 -10.88
CA SER A 264 21.89 18.28 -10.07
C SER A 264 21.15 17.10 -10.67
N PHE A 265 20.87 16.08 -9.85
CA PHE A 265 20.08 14.91 -10.24
C PHE A 265 18.71 14.97 -9.58
N ALA A 266 18.06 16.11 -9.75
CA ALA A 266 16.86 16.48 -9.01
C ALA A 266 15.61 15.80 -9.58
N THR A 267 15.61 15.47 -10.88
CA THR A 267 14.47 14.81 -11.52
C THR A 267 14.49 13.29 -11.25
N PRO A 268 13.31 12.66 -11.09
CA PRO A 268 13.20 11.20 -10.90
C PRO A 268 13.91 10.38 -11.98
N GLU A 269 13.83 10.83 -13.24
CA GLU A 269 14.43 10.17 -14.40
C GLU A 269 15.97 10.21 -14.35
N GLU A 270 16.54 11.36 -14.02
CA GLU A 270 17.98 11.51 -13.86
C GLU A 270 18.51 10.67 -12.69
N HIS A 271 17.78 10.65 -11.58
CA HIS A 271 18.13 9.88 -10.41
C HIS A 271 18.12 8.37 -10.71
N SER A 272 17.06 7.88 -11.35
CA SER A 272 16.92 6.48 -11.75
C SER A 272 18.02 6.03 -12.72
N ARG A 273 18.35 6.88 -13.70
CA ARG A 273 19.42 6.61 -14.68
C ARG A 273 20.78 6.40 -14.02
N ILE A 274 21.12 7.19 -13.00
CA ILE A 274 22.40 7.07 -12.27
C ILE A 274 22.47 5.81 -11.45
N VAL A 275 21.37 5.49 -10.74
CA VAL A 275 21.29 4.25 -9.97
C VAL A 275 21.45 3.05 -10.90
N HIS A 276 20.80 3.07 -12.06
CA HIS A 276 20.93 2.04 -13.07
C HIS A 276 22.36 1.92 -13.62
N SER A 277 22.99 3.04 -14.02
CA SER A 277 24.35 3.04 -14.57
C SER A 277 25.38 2.57 -13.53
N ASN A 278 25.24 3.00 -12.27
CA ASN A 278 26.12 2.57 -11.19
C ASN A 278 26.00 1.07 -10.94
N ASN A 279 24.78 0.52 -10.94
CA ASN A 279 24.58 -0.91 -10.78
C ASN A 279 25.22 -1.73 -11.91
N LEU A 280 25.07 -1.28 -13.15
CA LEU A 280 25.73 -1.89 -14.32
C LEU A 280 27.26 -1.85 -14.20
N MET A 281 27.81 -0.70 -13.86
CA MET A 281 29.26 -0.52 -13.70
C MET A 281 29.82 -1.43 -12.60
N ILE A 282 29.17 -1.47 -11.42
CA ILE A 282 29.59 -2.32 -10.30
C ILE A 282 29.49 -3.80 -10.67
N ALA A 283 28.44 -4.21 -11.39
CA ALA A 283 28.30 -5.59 -11.85
C ALA A 283 29.45 -6.00 -12.77
N TRP A 284 29.81 -5.15 -13.75
CA TRP A 284 30.94 -5.41 -14.64
C TRP A 284 32.29 -5.42 -13.92
N ILE A 285 32.53 -4.49 -13.00
CA ILE A 285 33.77 -4.46 -12.21
C ILE A 285 33.90 -5.75 -11.39
N LYS A 286 32.82 -6.22 -10.76
CA LYS A 286 32.83 -7.48 -10.00
C LYS A 286 33.07 -8.67 -10.90
N ALA A 287 32.40 -8.75 -12.06
CA ALA A 287 32.57 -9.84 -13.01
C ALA A 287 34.01 -9.90 -13.55
N LEU A 288 34.54 -8.77 -14.02
CA LEU A 288 35.91 -8.67 -14.53
C LEU A 288 36.95 -8.93 -13.43
N GLY A 289 36.70 -8.47 -12.20
CA GLY A 289 37.57 -8.72 -11.06
C GLY A 289 37.67 -10.21 -10.71
N VAL A 290 36.55 -10.94 -10.75
CA VAL A 290 36.54 -12.40 -10.55
C VAL A 290 37.29 -13.12 -11.66
N VAL A 291 37.05 -12.74 -12.93
CA VAL A 291 37.79 -13.33 -14.07
C VAL A 291 39.29 -13.05 -13.95
N ALA A 292 39.68 -11.83 -13.61
CA ALA A 292 41.08 -11.46 -13.44
C ALA A 292 41.75 -12.27 -12.32
N LEU A 293 41.06 -12.50 -11.19
CA LEU A 293 41.56 -13.34 -10.10
C LEU A 293 41.75 -14.80 -10.53
N ILE A 294 40.82 -15.35 -11.31
CA ILE A 294 40.93 -16.72 -11.84
C ILE A 294 42.13 -16.83 -12.78
N VAL A 295 42.31 -15.85 -13.69
CA VAL A 295 43.45 -15.81 -14.62
C VAL A 295 44.76 -15.68 -13.85
N LEU A 296 44.83 -14.78 -12.86
CA LEU A 296 46.01 -14.61 -12.02
C LEU A 296 46.35 -15.88 -11.25
N ALA A 297 45.36 -16.54 -10.65
CA ALA A 297 45.57 -17.82 -9.97
C ALA A 297 46.09 -18.89 -10.93
N GLY A 298 45.51 -18.98 -12.13
CA GLY A 298 45.99 -19.89 -13.19
C GLY A 298 47.42 -19.60 -13.62
N LEU A 299 47.78 -18.32 -13.80
CA LEU A 299 49.14 -17.90 -14.15
C LEU A 299 50.15 -18.18 -13.03
N VAL A 300 49.75 -18.03 -11.77
CA VAL A 300 50.59 -18.36 -10.61
C VAL A 300 50.82 -19.88 -10.54
N VAL A 301 49.76 -20.69 -10.68
CA VAL A 301 49.88 -22.15 -10.71
C VAL A 301 50.76 -22.60 -11.88
N TRP A 302 50.55 -22.04 -13.07
CA TRP A 302 51.40 -22.31 -14.23
C TRP A 302 52.86 -21.91 -13.99
N GLY A 303 53.09 -20.74 -13.38
CA GLY A 303 54.43 -20.26 -13.03
C GLY A 303 55.14 -21.14 -12.00
N VAL A 304 54.40 -21.78 -11.10
CA VAL A 304 54.94 -22.75 -10.14
C VAL A 304 55.27 -24.09 -10.81
N ILE A 305 54.40 -24.59 -11.69
CA ILE A 305 54.59 -25.87 -12.40
C ILE A 305 55.76 -25.78 -13.40
N GLU A 306 55.85 -24.69 -14.16
CA GLU A 306 56.84 -24.49 -15.24
C GLU A 306 57.97 -23.54 -14.83
N ARG A 307 58.33 -23.52 -13.54
CA ARG A 307 59.29 -22.58 -12.94
C ARG A 307 60.61 -22.43 -13.74
N GLU A 308 61.12 -23.53 -14.27
CA GLU A 308 62.36 -23.61 -15.05
C GLU A 308 62.26 -22.90 -16.42
N LYS A 309 61.09 -22.95 -17.06
CA LYS A 309 60.82 -22.26 -18.35
C LYS A 309 60.53 -20.79 -18.11
N VAL A 310 59.80 -20.46 -17.05
CA VAL A 310 59.49 -19.06 -16.67
C VAL A 310 60.76 -18.30 -16.28
N ILE A 311 61.66 -18.91 -15.53
CA ILE A 311 62.97 -18.31 -15.19
C ILE A 311 63.82 -18.07 -16.45
N ARG A 312 63.82 -19.01 -17.41
CA ARG A 312 64.52 -18.82 -18.70
C ARG A 312 63.91 -17.72 -19.55
N PHE A 313 62.59 -17.60 -19.58
CA PHE A 313 61.88 -16.53 -20.29
C PHE A 313 62.21 -15.16 -19.70
N TRP A 314 62.12 -15.00 -18.37
CA TRP A 314 62.49 -13.75 -17.70
C TRP A 314 63.97 -13.40 -17.87
N LYS A 315 64.89 -14.37 -17.83
CA LYS A 315 66.30 -14.13 -18.14
C LYS A 315 66.51 -13.60 -19.56
N ARG A 316 65.77 -14.11 -20.56
CA ARG A 316 65.81 -13.60 -21.95
C ARG A 316 65.19 -12.20 -22.07
N LEU A 317 64.09 -11.94 -21.39
CA LEU A 317 63.41 -10.64 -21.40
C LEU A 317 64.29 -9.53 -20.78
N VAL A 318 64.93 -9.83 -19.65
CA VAL A 318 65.86 -8.89 -18.99
C VAL A 318 67.12 -8.66 -19.83
N ALA A 319 67.61 -9.68 -20.54
CA ALA A 319 68.71 -9.51 -21.49
C ALA A 319 68.32 -8.60 -22.67
N PHE A 320 67.09 -8.76 -23.20
CA PHE A 320 66.55 -7.92 -24.28
C PHE A 320 66.25 -6.47 -23.87
N LEU A 321 65.85 -6.23 -22.62
CA LEU A 321 65.64 -4.88 -22.09
C LEU A 321 66.95 -4.17 -21.69
N LYS A 322 68.05 -4.90 -21.51
CA LYS A 322 69.38 -4.36 -21.22
C LYS A 322 70.24 -4.11 -22.47
N THR A 323 69.79 -4.54 -23.65
CA THR A 323 70.45 -4.16 -24.90
C THR A 323 70.24 -2.66 -25.15
N PRO A 324 71.30 -1.84 -25.22
CA PRO A 324 71.14 -0.43 -25.48
C PRO A 324 70.64 -0.25 -26.92
N LEU A 325 69.60 0.56 -27.07
CA LEU A 325 69.22 1.11 -28.37
C LEU A 325 70.38 2.00 -28.83
N THR A 326 71.27 1.43 -29.65
CA THR A 326 72.28 2.20 -30.38
C THR A 326 71.59 3.10 -31.42
N PRO A 327 72.09 4.34 -31.62
CA PRO A 327 71.39 5.42 -32.30
C PRO A 327 71.04 5.15 -33.77
#